data_AF-A0A965DWF4-F1
#
_entry.id   AF-A0A965DWF4-F1
#
_cell.length_a   1.000
_cell.length_b   1.000
_cell.length_c   1.000
_cell.angle_alpha   90.00
_cell.angle_beta   90.00
_cell.angle_gamma   90.00
#
_symmetry.space_group_name_H-M   'P 1'
#
loop_
_entity.id
_entity.type
_entity.pdbx_description
1 polymer ?
#
loop_
_entity_poly.entity_id
_entity_poly.type
_entity_poly.pdbx_seq_one_letter_code
_entity_poly.pdbx_strand_id
1 'polypeptide(L)'
;MHSCWARRFRSALPPSHHTAARITLVLVKQSRDAVHALVTERLRRGKLVYTQGRRQLVELLLDFARPVGVAEMLKKKSRLTQSSMYRNLADLENEGIVRKVSGSDSVLLYELDEELIGHHHHLVCMKCGHVDDFVVPDSTESAIDTALARAAKKSRFTPKGHRLDVLGLCVKCTTAD
;
A
#
# COMPACT_ATOMS: atom_id res chain seq x y z
N MET A 1 -40.44 19.95 12.69
CA MET A 1 -39.30 20.76 12.22
C MET A 1 -38.39 21.01 13.42
N HIS A 2 -37.15 20.51 13.34
CA HIS A 2 -35.87 20.93 13.96
C HIS A 2 -35.91 21.55 15.37
N SER A 3 -35.11 21.17 16.37
CA SER A 3 -33.78 20.59 16.37
C SER A 3 -33.41 20.35 17.84
N CYS A 4 -32.95 19.15 18.18
CA CYS A 4 -32.26 18.88 19.44
C CYS A 4 -31.13 17.93 19.06
N TRP A 5 -29.88 18.35 19.21
CA TRP A 5 -28.68 17.53 19.37
C TRP A 5 -27.47 18.48 19.37
N ALA A 6 -27.18 19.06 20.54
CA ALA A 6 -25.90 19.67 20.82
C ALA A 6 -25.45 19.16 22.19
N ARG A 7 -24.71 18.04 22.18
CA ARG A 7 -23.94 17.62 23.35
C ARG A 7 -22.49 17.46 22.92
N ARG A 8 -21.70 18.47 23.29
CA ARG A 8 -20.24 18.49 23.16
C ARG A 8 -19.66 17.33 23.99
N PHE A 9 -19.14 16.31 23.31
CA PHE A 9 -18.12 15.46 23.90
C PHE A 9 -16.76 16.08 23.60
N ARG A 10 -16.19 16.81 24.57
CA ARG A 10 -14.75 17.02 24.64
C ARG A 10 -14.17 15.81 25.36
N SER A 11 -13.77 14.78 24.62
CA SER A 11 -12.77 13.84 25.10
C SER A 11 -11.41 14.35 24.65
N ALA A 12 -10.66 14.92 25.58
CA ALA A 12 -9.24 15.19 25.38
C ALA A 12 -8.53 13.84 25.23
N LEU A 13 -8.24 13.43 23.99
CA LEU A 13 -7.26 12.39 23.74
C LEU A 13 -5.86 12.98 24.04
N PRO A 14 -5.02 12.30 24.83
CA PRO A 14 -3.66 12.77 25.06
C PRO A 14 -2.88 12.77 23.74
N PRO A 15 -1.83 13.60 23.60
CA PRO A 15 -1.00 13.62 22.40
C PRO A 15 -0.27 12.29 22.33
N SER A 16 -0.81 11.38 21.54
CA SER A 16 -0.09 10.17 21.21
C SER A 16 1.00 10.56 20.23
N HIS A 17 2.19 10.77 20.79
CA HIS A 17 3.45 10.63 20.09
C HIS A 17 3.57 9.18 19.61
N HIS A 18 2.74 8.77 18.65
CA HIS A 18 2.90 7.52 17.95
C HIS A 18 4.08 7.70 17.00
N THR A 19 5.27 7.50 17.56
CA THR A 19 6.27 6.57 17.04
C THR A 19 6.10 6.25 15.55
N ALA A 20 6.36 7.24 14.68
CA ALA A 20 6.53 7.02 13.25
C ALA A 20 7.65 5.99 12.94
N ALA A 21 8.45 5.64 13.95
CA ALA A 21 9.55 4.69 13.88
C ALA A 21 9.23 3.26 14.39
N ARG A 22 7.98 2.94 14.79
CA ARG A 22 7.68 1.64 15.44
C ARG A 22 6.64 0.76 14.73
N ILE A 23 6.01 1.25 13.67
CA ILE A 23 5.13 0.45 12.78
C ILE A 23 5.92 -0.11 11.58
N THR A 24 7.20 0.24 11.44
CA THR A 24 8.08 -0.11 10.31
C THR A 24 8.48 -1.60 10.22
N LEU A 25 7.93 -2.50 11.05
CA LEU A 25 8.49 -3.86 11.22
C LEU A 25 7.47 -5.00 11.23
N VAL A 26 6.24 -4.79 10.77
CA VAL A 26 5.22 -5.86 10.65
C VAL A 26 4.91 -6.22 9.18
N LEU A 27 5.42 -5.45 8.21
CA LEU A 27 5.02 -5.53 6.80
C LEU A 27 5.92 -6.39 5.91
N VAL A 28 6.82 -7.18 6.47
CA VAL A 28 7.55 -8.17 5.65
C VAL A 28 7.52 -9.49 6.38
N LYS A 29 6.58 -10.37 5.99
CA LYS A 29 6.65 -11.80 6.36
C LYS A 29 7.96 -12.44 5.88
N GLN A 30 8.66 -11.80 4.93
CA GLN A 30 9.85 -12.26 4.24
C GLN A 30 11.06 -11.41 4.62
N SER A 31 12.28 -11.95 4.63
CA SER A 31 13.48 -11.10 4.71
C SER A 31 13.68 -10.35 3.39
N ARG A 32 14.43 -9.23 3.39
CA ARG A 32 14.78 -8.53 2.12
C ARG A 32 15.45 -9.49 1.12
N ASP A 33 16.32 -10.38 1.60
CA ASP A 33 16.95 -11.40 0.77
C ASP A 33 15.94 -12.37 0.16
N ALA A 34 14.93 -12.80 0.93
CA ALA A 34 13.86 -13.66 0.44
C ALA A 34 12.99 -12.95 -0.62
N VAL A 35 12.69 -11.66 -0.43
CA VAL A 35 12.03 -10.83 -1.45
C VAL A 35 12.87 -10.81 -2.73
N HIS A 36 14.17 -10.53 -2.65
CA HIS A 36 15.04 -10.53 -3.83
C HIS A 36 15.13 -11.89 -4.53
N ALA A 37 15.10 -12.99 -3.78
CA ALA A 37 15.08 -14.34 -4.34
C ALA A 37 13.78 -14.58 -5.14
N LEU A 38 12.62 -14.23 -4.58
CA LEU A 38 11.32 -14.35 -5.26
C LEU A 38 11.25 -13.46 -6.51
N VAL A 39 11.73 -12.22 -6.43
CA VAL A 39 11.81 -11.30 -7.57
C VAL A 39 12.68 -11.88 -8.68
N THR A 40 13.83 -12.46 -8.32
CA THR A 40 14.73 -13.11 -9.27
C THR A 40 14.03 -14.24 -10.01
N GLU A 41 13.28 -15.08 -9.29
CA GLU A 41 12.55 -16.18 -9.90
C GLU A 41 11.42 -15.70 -10.84
N ARG A 42 10.65 -14.68 -10.42
CA ARG A 42 9.59 -14.08 -11.26
C ARG A 42 10.17 -13.51 -12.56
N LEU A 43 11.24 -12.71 -12.46
CA LEU A 43 11.91 -12.15 -13.64
C LEU A 43 12.47 -13.24 -14.56
N ARG A 44 13.05 -14.31 -14.00
CA ARG A 44 13.58 -15.43 -14.78
C ARG A 44 12.47 -16.13 -15.59
N ARG A 45 11.29 -16.31 -14.99
CA ARG A 45 10.11 -16.87 -15.68
C ARG A 45 9.67 -15.98 -16.86
N GLY A 46 9.74 -14.66 -16.69
CA GLY A 46 9.53 -13.65 -17.74
C GLY A 46 10.69 -13.50 -18.74
N LYS A 47 11.77 -14.28 -18.60
CA LYS A 47 13.02 -14.15 -19.39
C LYS A 47 13.67 -12.76 -19.28
N LEU A 48 13.45 -12.07 -18.16
CA LEU A 48 14.05 -10.77 -17.85
C LEU A 48 15.22 -10.93 -16.88
N VAL A 49 16.23 -10.06 -17.04
CA VAL A 49 17.38 -10.00 -16.13
C VAL A 49 17.06 -9.10 -14.95
N TYR A 50 17.43 -9.51 -13.73
CA TYR A 50 17.35 -8.64 -12.57
C TYR A 50 18.50 -7.63 -12.53
N THR A 51 18.40 -6.62 -13.41
CA THR A 51 19.41 -5.58 -13.56
C THR A 51 19.58 -4.77 -12.28
N GLN A 52 20.71 -4.08 -12.14
CA GLN A 52 20.95 -3.18 -11.01
C GLN A 52 19.85 -2.13 -10.87
N GLY A 53 19.30 -1.64 -11.99
CA GLY A 53 18.20 -0.67 -11.97
C GLY A 53 16.89 -1.24 -11.41
N ARG A 54 16.51 -2.47 -11.81
CA ARG A 54 15.34 -3.15 -11.24
C ARG A 54 15.56 -3.47 -9.76
N ARG A 55 16.78 -3.89 -9.38
CA ARG A 55 17.11 -4.15 -7.97
C ARG A 55 17.00 -2.90 -7.12
N GLN A 56 17.57 -1.78 -7.58
CA GLN A 56 17.45 -0.48 -6.90
C GLN A 56 16.00 -0.04 -6.74
N LEU A 57 15.16 -0.27 -7.74
CA LEU A 57 13.74 0.08 -7.65
C LEU A 57 13.00 -0.77 -6.61
N VAL A 58 13.26 -2.08 -6.55
CA VAL A 58 12.69 -2.97 -5.53
C VAL A 58 13.14 -2.55 -4.12
N GLU A 59 14.43 -2.26 -3.93
CA GLU A 59 14.96 -1.76 -2.65
C GLU A 59 14.31 -0.43 -2.24
N LEU A 60 14.09 0.45 -3.22
CA LEU A 60 13.43 1.72 -2.99
C LEU A 60 11.99 1.54 -2.50
N LEU A 61 11.23 0.62 -3.10
CA LEU A 61 9.87 0.29 -2.69
C LEU A 61 9.84 -0.37 -1.31
N LEU A 62 10.78 -1.29 -1.02
CA LEU A 62 10.96 -1.86 0.33
C LEU A 62 11.22 -0.78 1.38
N ASP A 63 12.01 0.25 1.05
CA ASP A 63 12.31 1.33 1.99
C ASP A 63 11.16 2.32 2.18
N PHE A 64 10.21 2.39 1.25
CA PHE A 64 9.00 3.18 1.44
C PHE A 64 7.98 2.44 2.31
N ALA A 65 7.86 1.12 2.14
CA ALA A 65 6.92 0.26 2.88
C ALA A 65 5.48 0.80 2.86
N ARG A 66 5.05 1.30 1.70
CA ARG A 66 3.70 1.78 1.36
C ARG A 66 3.61 2.09 -0.15
N PRO A 67 2.41 2.29 -0.71
CA PRO A 67 2.24 2.87 -2.04
C PRO A 67 2.92 4.23 -2.20
N VAL A 68 3.68 4.38 -3.28
CA VAL A 68 4.47 5.58 -3.55
C VAL A 68 4.45 5.99 -5.03
N GLY A 69 4.37 7.29 -5.28
CA GLY A 69 4.42 7.86 -6.63
C GLY A 69 5.86 8.07 -7.12
N VAL A 70 6.05 8.06 -8.44
CA VAL A 70 7.37 8.28 -9.09
C VAL A 70 8.01 9.60 -8.68
N ALA A 71 7.23 10.68 -8.53
CA ALA A 71 7.74 11.97 -8.10
C ALA A 71 8.39 11.93 -6.70
N GLU A 72 7.85 11.11 -5.79
CA GLU A 72 8.42 10.93 -4.45
C GLU A 72 9.65 10.02 -4.49
N MET A 73 9.62 8.96 -5.31
CA MET A 73 10.78 8.09 -5.55
C MET A 73 12.00 8.86 -6.08
N LEU A 74 11.79 9.80 -7.01
CA LEU A 74 12.85 10.65 -7.56
C LEU A 74 13.49 11.57 -6.51
N LYS A 75 12.70 12.07 -5.54
CA LYS A 75 13.20 12.94 -4.47
C LYS A 75 14.17 12.21 -3.52
N LYS A 76 14.07 10.89 -3.39
CA LYS A 76 14.95 10.07 -2.52
C LYS A 76 16.36 9.81 -3.13
N LYS A 77 16.76 10.59 -4.15
CA LYS A 77 18.06 10.51 -4.85
C LYS A 77 18.37 9.12 -5.42
N SER A 78 17.35 8.49 -6.01
CA SER A 78 17.54 7.29 -6.83
C SER A 78 18.55 7.57 -7.96
N ARG A 79 19.43 6.60 -8.24
CA ARG A 79 20.34 6.65 -9.41
C ARG A 79 19.60 6.45 -10.75
N LEU A 80 18.33 6.05 -10.70
CA LEU A 80 17.46 5.89 -11.87
C LEU A 80 16.92 7.23 -12.35
N THR A 81 16.99 7.45 -13.67
CA THR A 81 16.26 8.53 -14.33
C THR A 81 14.75 8.24 -14.32
N GLN A 82 13.91 9.26 -14.47
CA GLN A 82 12.46 9.09 -14.55
C GLN A 82 12.04 8.11 -15.65
N SER A 83 12.63 8.19 -16.85
CA SER A 83 12.32 7.26 -17.94
C SER A 83 12.72 5.83 -17.61
N SER A 84 13.85 5.62 -16.93
CA SER A 84 14.26 4.28 -16.49
C SER A 84 13.38 3.72 -15.37
N MET A 85 12.86 4.56 -14.46
CA MET A 85 11.89 4.14 -13.46
C MET A 85 10.62 3.62 -14.12
N TYR A 86 10.02 4.36 -15.05
CA TYR A 86 8.79 3.92 -15.71
C TYR A 86 8.97 2.62 -16.50
N ARG A 87 10.09 2.46 -17.23
CA ARG A 87 10.39 1.20 -17.92
C ARG A 87 10.53 0.03 -16.93
N ASN A 88 11.29 0.22 -15.86
CA ASN A 88 11.47 -0.82 -14.86
C ASN A 88 10.16 -1.14 -14.13
N LEU A 89 9.35 -0.13 -13.78
CA LEU A 89 8.04 -0.32 -13.16
C LEU A 89 7.11 -1.13 -14.08
N ALA A 90 7.07 -0.82 -15.37
CA ALA A 90 6.26 -1.56 -16.34
C ALA A 90 6.71 -3.03 -16.45
N ASP A 91 8.02 -3.28 -16.54
CA ASP A 91 8.55 -4.65 -16.57
C ASP A 91 8.24 -5.42 -15.27
N LEU A 92 8.44 -4.79 -14.11
CA LEU A 92 8.16 -5.40 -12.81
C LEU A 92 6.66 -5.63 -12.61
N GLU A 93 5.81 -4.74 -13.09
CA GLU A 93 4.35 -4.90 -13.05
C GLU A 93 3.89 -6.07 -13.92
N ASN A 94 4.40 -6.17 -15.16
CA ASN A 94 4.06 -7.26 -16.06
C ASN A 94 4.44 -8.65 -15.50
N GLU A 95 5.50 -8.71 -14.70
CA GLU A 95 5.93 -9.93 -14.00
C GLU A 95 5.29 -10.12 -12.62
N GLY A 96 4.32 -9.27 -12.27
CA GLY A 96 3.57 -9.32 -11.02
C GLY A 96 4.42 -9.01 -9.78
N ILE A 97 5.56 -8.33 -9.91
CA ILE A 97 6.45 -7.96 -8.78
C ILE A 97 5.99 -6.65 -8.15
N VAL A 98 5.49 -5.74 -8.97
CA VAL A 98 4.95 -4.45 -8.57
C VAL A 98 3.47 -4.40 -8.92
N ARG A 99 2.66 -3.75 -8.10
CA ARG A 99 1.27 -3.46 -8.43
C ARG A 99 1.00 -1.96 -8.34
N LYS A 100 -0.08 -1.55 -9.02
CA LYS A 100 -0.59 -0.18 -8.97
C LYS A 100 -1.66 -0.05 -7.89
N VAL A 101 -1.58 1.03 -7.12
CA VAL A 101 -2.62 1.43 -6.18
C VAL A 101 -3.22 2.75 -6.65
N SER A 102 -4.54 2.83 -6.61
CA SER A 102 -5.27 4.04 -6.93
C SER A 102 -5.16 5.02 -5.77
N GLY A 103 -4.38 6.10 -5.94
CA GLY A 103 -4.41 7.24 -5.03
C GLY A 103 -5.65 8.13 -5.25
N SER A 104 -5.73 9.25 -4.53
CA SER A 104 -6.66 10.33 -4.89
C SER A 104 -6.17 11.04 -6.16
N ASP A 105 -7.10 11.68 -6.88
CA ASP A 105 -6.80 12.61 -7.99
C ASP A 105 -5.99 12.03 -9.16
N SER A 106 -6.21 10.76 -9.49
CA SER A 106 -5.55 10.07 -10.61
C SER A 106 -4.02 9.92 -10.49
N VAL A 107 -3.46 10.14 -9.29
CA VAL A 107 -2.04 9.86 -9.06
C VAL A 107 -1.83 8.35 -8.98
N LEU A 108 -0.93 7.86 -9.82
CA LEU A 108 -0.58 6.45 -9.85
C LEU A 108 0.50 6.14 -8.83
N LEU A 109 0.16 5.31 -7.86
CA LEU A 109 1.05 4.84 -6.81
C LEU A 109 1.48 3.41 -7.13
N TYR A 110 2.69 3.07 -6.71
CA TYR A 110 3.31 1.76 -6.93
C TYR A 110 3.80 1.20 -5.60
N GLU A 111 3.73 -0.13 -5.49
CA GLU A 111 4.29 -0.89 -4.38
C GLU A 111 4.62 -2.31 -4.81
N LEU A 112 5.24 -3.07 -3.92
CA LEU A 112 5.48 -4.49 -4.14
C LEU A 112 4.19 -5.29 -3.99
N ASP A 113 4.09 -6.34 -4.80
CA ASP A 113 2.98 -7.28 -4.76
C ASP A 113 2.84 -7.97 -3.39
N GLU A 114 1.60 -8.21 -2.96
CA GLU A 114 1.28 -8.72 -1.62
C GLU A 114 1.85 -10.11 -1.34
N GLU A 115 2.15 -10.93 -2.35
CA GLU A 115 2.85 -12.20 -2.14
C GLU A 115 4.32 -12.00 -1.71
N LEU A 116 4.91 -10.83 -1.98
CA LEU A 116 6.28 -10.48 -1.60
C LEU A 116 6.35 -9.87 -0.20
N ILE A 117 5.38 -9.03 0.16
CA ILE A 117 5.43 -8.25 1.42
C ILE A 117 4.36 -8.68 2.44
N GLY A 118 3.34 -9.42 2.01
CA GLY A 118 2.21 -9.84 2.83
C GLY A 118 0.95 -9.03 2.51
N HIS A 119 -0.21 -9.65 2.75
CA HIS A 119 -1.51 -8.99 2.61
C HIS A 119 -1.65 -7.83 3.60
N HIS A 120 -2.11 -6.69 3.09
CA HIS A 120 -2.32 -5.45 3.83
C HIS A 120 -3.43 -4.65 3.15
N HIS A 121 -3.94 -3.66 3.87
CA HIS A 121 -5.01 -2.77 3.44
C HIS A 121 -4.51 -1.33 3.42
N HIS A 122 -5.27 -0.42 2.80
CA HIS A 122 -4.84 0.96 2.62
C HIS A 122 -5.66 1.97 3.41
N LEU A 123 -4.98 2.94 4.02
CA LEU A 123 -5.55 4.21 4.46
C LEU A 123 -5.32 5.25 3.36
N VAL A 124 -6.39 5.81 2.79
CA VAL A 124 -6.30 6.77 1.69
C VAL A 124 -6.72 8.15 2.16
N CYS A 125 -5.80 9.11 2.08
CA CYS A 125 -6.08 10.51 2.39
C CYS A 125 -6.84 11.18 1.25
N MET A 126 -8.06 11.64 1.52
CA MET A 126 -8.93 12.30 0.55
C MET A 126 -8.50 13.73 0.18
N LYS A 127 -7.58 14.34 0.93
CA LYS A 127 -7.12 15.73 0.70
C LYS A 127 -5.81 15.82 -0.09
N CYS A 128 -4.89 14.87 0.10
CA CYS A 128 -3.58 14.92 -0.57
C CYS A 128 -3.19 13.64 -1.31
N GLY A 129 -4.05 12.61 -1.29
CA GLY A 129 -3.80 11.34 -1.98
C GLY A 129 -2.71 10.48 -1.37
N HIS A 130 -2.18 10.84 -0.20
CA HIS A 130 -1.26 9.99 0.55
C HIS A 130 -1.95 8.68 0.91
N VAL A 131 -1.26 7.56 0.65
CA VAL A 131 -1.71 6.22 1.00
C VAL A 131 -0.71 5.62 1.98
N ASP A 132 -1.22 5.01 3.03
CA ASP A 132 -0.45 4.31 4.06
C ASP A 132 -1.03 2.90 4.27
N ASP A 133 -0.20 1.99 4.76
CA ASP A 133 -0.59 0.59 4.95
C ASP A 133 -1.13 0.34 6.35
N PHE A 134 -2.10 -0.57 6.46
CA PHE A 134 -2.52 -1.12 7.74
C PHE A 134 -2.86 -2.60 7.63
N VAL A 135 -2.81 -3.30 8.76
CA VAL A 135 -3.19 -4.70 8.87
C VAL A 135 -4.29 -4.85 9.90
N VAL A 136 -5.14 -5.87 9.73
CA VAL A 136 -6.10 -6.27 10.76
C VAL A 136 -5.77 -7.68 11.25
N PRO A 137 -6.23 -8.08 12.45
CA PRO A 137 -6.03 -9.44 12.93
C PRO A 137 -6.67 -10.49 12.01
N ASP A 138 -6.12 -11.70 11.96
CA ASP A 138 -6.64 -12.81 11.14
C ASP A 138 -8.13 -13.11 11.39
N SER A 139 -8.60 -12.90 12.63
CA SER A 139 -10.03 -13.03 12.97
C SER A 139 -10.90 -12.01 12.25
N THR A 140 -10.39 -10.79 12.08
CA THR A 140 -11.07 -9.70 11.38
C THR A 140 -11.01 -9.94 9.87
N GLU A 141 -9.87 -10.38 9.33
CA GLU A 141 -9.76 -10.78 7.92
C GLU A 141 -10.80 -11.86 7.58
N SER A 142 -10.86 -12.92 8.39
CA SER A 142 -11.80 -14.02 8.20
C SER A 142 -13.27 -13.56 8.25
N ALA A 143 -13.57 -12.57 9.10
CA ALA A 143 -14.90 -11.98 9.19
C ALA A 143 -15.25 -11.16 7.94
N ILE A 144 -14.29 -10.40 7.40
CA ILE A 144 -14.44 -9.64 6.14
C ILE A 144 -14.71 -10.62 4.99
N ASP A 145 -13.88 -11.64 4.82
CA ASP A 145 -14.04 -12.65 3.76
C ASP A 145 -15.40 -13.34 3.82
N THR A 146 -15.83 -13.73 5.03
CA THR A 146 -17.14 -14.36 5.25
C THR A 146 -18.29 -13.42 4.87
N ALA A 147 -18.19 -12.14 5.25
CA ALA A 147 -19.22 -11.15 4.94
C ALA A 147 -19.31 -10.91 3.42
N LEU A 148 -18.18 -10.76 2.75
CA LEU A 148 -18.11 -10.56 1.30
C LEU A 148 -18.61 -11.77 0.52
N ALA A 149 -18.21 -12.99 0.91
CA ALA A 149 -18.72 -14.23 0.30
C ALA A 149 -20.24 -14.35 0.42
N ARG A 150 -20.79 -14.00 1.59
CA ARG A 150 -22.25 -14.00 1.81
C ARG A 150 -22.95 -12.97 0.93
N ALA A 151 -22.40 -11.77 0.81
CA ALA A 151 -22.96 -10.71 -0.04
C ALA A 151 -22.92 -11.10 -1.53
N ALA A 152 -21.81 -11.69 -1.99
CA ALA A 152 -21.59 -12.11 -3.36
C ALA A 152 -22.48 -13.27 -3.82
N LYS A 153 -22.93 -14.12 -2.89
CA LYS A 153 -23.74 -15.33 -3.18
C LYS A 153 -25.00 -15.02 -3.99
N LYS A 154 -25.71 -13.93 -3.66
CA LYS A 154 -26.93 -13.53 -4.38
C LYS A 154 -26.66 -13.19 -5.85
N SER A 155 -25.45 -12.74 -6.15
CA SER A 155 -25.01 -12.36 -7.49
C SER A 155 -24.35 -13.50 -8.27
N ARG A 156 -24.30 -14.73 -7.72
CA ARG A 156 -23.55 -15.86 -8.30
C ARG A 156 -22.08 -15.52 -8.56
N PHE A 157 -21.52 -14.63 -7.75
CA PHE A 157 -20.13 -14.21 -7.85
C PHE A 157 -19.27 -15.01 -6.87
N THR A 158 -18.08 -15.45 -7.32
CA THR A 158 -17.11 -16.19 -6.49
C THR A 158 -15.92 -15.27 -6.19
N PRO A 159 -15.83 -14.70 -4.97
CA PRO A 159 -14.67 -13.90 -4.57
C PRO A 159 -13.37 -14.73 -4.64
N LYS A 160 -12.28 -14.10 -5.07
CA LYS A 160 -10.92 -14.67 -5.08
C LYS A 160 -9.95 -13.98 -4.13
N GLY A 161 -10.42 -12.91 -3.50
CA GLY A 161 -9.69 -12.04 -2.60
C GLY A 161 -10.53 -10.78 -2.41
N HIS A 162 -10.00 -9.85 -1.61
CA HIS A 162 -10.62 -8.56 -1.41
C HIS A 162 -9.55 -7.47 -1.33
N ARG A 163 -9.97 -6.23 -1.55
CA ARG A 163 -9.17 -5.04 -1.28
C ARG A 163 -9.99 -4.13 -0.38
N LEU A 164 -9.42 -3.70 0.74
CA LEU A 164 -10.05 -2.77 1.66
C LEU A 164 -9.27 -1.45 1.66
N ASP A 165 -9.96 -0.38 1.31
CA ASP A 165 -9.45 0.98 1.37
C ASP A 165 -10.28 1.76 2.39
N VAL A 166 -9.65 2.37 3.39
CA VAL A 166 -10.29 3.27 4.37
C VAL A 166 -10.02 4.70 3.94
N LEU A 167 -11.09 5.44 3.63
CA LEU A 167 -11.00 6.82 3.17
C LEU A 167 -11.06 7.79 4.36
N GLY A 168 -10.11 8.73 4.44
CA GLY A 168 -10.04 9.68 5.55
C GLY A 168 -9.07 10.83 5.31
N LEU A 169 -8.51 11.38 6.40
CA LEU A 169 -7.48 12.43 6.35
C LEU A 169 -6.22 11.92 7.04
N CYS A 170 -5.05 12.11 6.42
CA CYS A 170 -3.78 11.84 7.08
C CYS A 170 -3.46 12.92 8.12
N VAL A 171 -2.55 12.61 9.06
CA VAL A 171 -2.16 13.53 10.14
C VAL A 171 -1.80 14.93 9.64
N LYS A 172 -1.03 15.02 8.55
CA LYS A 172 -0.62 16.30 7.95
C LYS A 172 -1.81 17.14 7.49
N CYS A 173 -2.83 16.48 6.96
CA CYS A 173 -4.02 17.13 6.44
C CYS A 173 -4.99 17.54 7.56
N THR A 174 -5.11 16.74 8.61
CA THR A 174 -5.93 17.05 9.80
C THR A 174 -5.37 18.22 10.61
N THR A 175 -4.03 18.38 10.68
CA THR A 175 -3.39 19.46 11.44
C THR A 175 -3.18 20.75 10.64
N ALA A 176 -3.43 20.72 9.33
CA ALA A 176 -3.30 21.88 8.45
C ALA A 176 -4.64 22.62 8.23
N ASP A 177 -5.69 22.21 8.93
CA ASP A 177 -7.00 22.87 8.99
C ASP A 177 -7.14 23.71 10.27
#